data_AF-A0A7S0CBR5-F1
#
_entry.id   AF-A0A7S0CBR5-F1
#
_cell.length_a   1.000
_cell.length_b   1.000
_cell.length_c   1.000
_cell.angle_alpha   90.00
_cell.angle_beta   90.00
_cell.angle_gamma   90.00
#
_symmetry.space_group_name_H-M   'P 1'
#
loop_
_entity.id
_entity.type
_entity.pdbx_description
1 polymer ?
#
loop_
_entity_poly.entity_id
_entity_poly.type
_entity_poly.pdbx_seq_one_letter_code
_entity_poly.pdbx_strand_id
1 'polypeptide(L)'
;DGISWKEEITAVSSSTFSEFDERCLFFEIEYDRSVRCGCDKYTQIVPNTDSTTEAKGFKHGLTTDEENLYDLCGDGESYVTADGSNYESSNIAARYPNQAIPFQTLMECHLERTSFETNPEHFFKPCILELFPTASPAPSVSLSPTTCPSTEIETTIEVKTDNRAIQHENKYFLSVVDEINGSNSILLQNTSMLNNHVHYRTACLDANACYNFTFTDKKGDGICCDLGEGYYKINFGDEEFSSLFEDGYKSHTYFGSCS
;
A
#
# COMPACT_ATOMS: atom_id res chain seq x y z
N ASP A 1 4.11 16.64 -9.32
CA ASP A 1 4.25 16.33 -7.88
C ASP A 1 5.26 17.20 -7.11
N GLY A 2 6.03 18.07 -7.75
CA GLY A 2 6.97 18.94 -7.05
C GLY A 2 6.28 19.91 -6.08
N ILE A 3 6.90 20.16 -4.92
CA ILE A 3 6.53 21.24 -3.99
C ILE A 3 7.70 22.23 -4.00
N SER A 4 7.38 23.52 -3.98
CA SER A 4 8.39 24.58 -3.98
C SER A 4 9.29 24.52 -2.74
N TRP A 5 10.60 24.67 -2.92
CA TRP A 5 11.58 24.76 -1.83
C TRP A 5 11.91 26.19 -1.43
N LYS A 6 11.14 27.17 -1.92
CA LYS A 6 11.44 28.59 -1.71
C LYS A 6 11.52 28.96 -0.23
N GLU A 7 10.63 28.41 0.59
CA GLU A 7 10.54 28.74 2.02
C GLU A 7 11.74 28.16 2.79
N GLU A 8 12.16 26.94 2.48
CA GLU A 8 13.37 26.28 3.02
C GLU A 8 14.65 27.05 2.69
N ILE A 9 14.78 27.55 1.45
CA ILE A 9 15.94 28.35 1.03
C ILE A 9 16.02 29.66 1.83
N THR A 10 14.89 30.19 2.30
CA THR A 10 14.85 31.42 3.10
C THR A 10 14.92 31.20 4.61
N ALA A 11 14.60 29.99 5.09
CA ALA A 11 14.56 29.61 6.50
C ALA A 11 15.92 29.16 7.08
N VAL A 12 17.02 29.34 6.35
CA VAL A 12 18.40 28.94 6.73
C VAL A 12 18.87 29.49 8.10
N SER A 13 18.12 30.40 8.74
CA SER A 13 18.39 30.91 10.10
C SER A 13 17.60 30.23 11.23
N SER A 14 16.59 29.40 10.95
CA SER A 14 15.82 28.64 11.94
C SER A 14 15.96 27.14 11.67
N SER A 15 16.59 26.43 12.60
CA SER A 15 16.92 25.00 12.56
C SER A 15 15.70 24.05 12.65
N THR A 16 14.64 24.31 11.91
CA THR A 16 13.41 23.50 11.93
C THR A 16 13.00 23.20 10.50
N PHE A 17 13.53 22.11 9.94
CA PHE A 17 13.23 21.56 8.62
C PHE A 17 11.92 20.72 8.60
N SER A 18 10.89 21.16 9.33
CA SER A 18 9.81 20.25 9.76
C SER A 18 8.82 19.84 8.66
N GLU A 19 8.69 20.60 7.57
CA GLU A 19 7.67 20.29 6.53
C GLU A 19 8.14 19.22 5.53
N PHE A 20 9.45 18.99 5.40
CA PHE A 20 10.02 18.00 4.49
C PHE A 20 10.40 16.67 5.17
N ASP A 21 10.61 16.67 6.48
CA ASP A 21 10.93 15.46 7.25
C ASP A 21 9.79 14.43 7.20
N GLU A 22 8.54 14.89 7.07
CA GLU A 22 7.35 14.04 7.00
C GLU A 22 6.94 13.68 5.56
N ARG A 23 7.63 14.21 4.54
CA ARG A 23 7.24 14.01 3.15
C ARG A 23 7.80 12.72 2.57
N CYS A 24 6.92 11.94 1.95
CA CYS A 24 7.29 10.80 1.12
C CYS A 24 7.64 11.22 -0.33
N LEU A 25 8.72 10.64 -0.86
CA LEU A 25 9.14 10.75 -2.26
C LEU A 25 8.87 9.43 -2.97
N PHE A 26 8.20 9.50 -4.13
CA PHE A 26 7.84 8.33 -4.93
C PHE A 26 8.65 8.31 -6.23
N PHE A 27 9.05 7.11 -6.64
CA PHE A 27 9.83 6.84 -7.82
C PHE A 27 9.25 5.63 -8.54
N GLU A 28 9.17 5.70 -9.86
CA GLU A 28 8.71 4.61 -10.70
C GLU A 28 9.59 4.54 -11.95
N ILE A 29 10.06 3.34 -12.28
CA ILE A 29 10.75 3.04 -13.52
C ILE A 29 10.16 1.75 -14.10
N GLU A 30 9.47 1.88 -15.22
CA GLU A 30 8.69 0.78 -15.81
C GLU A 30 7.71 0.19 -14.79
N TYR A 31 8.06 -0.94 -14.17
CA TYR A 31 7.26 -1.64 -13.19
C TYR A 31 7.85 -1.60 -11.78
N ASP A 32 9.12 -1.21 -11.64
CA ASP A 32 9.78 -1.13 -10.34
C ASP A 32 9.45 0.20 -9.68
N ARG A 33 9.20 0.15 -8.38
CA ARG A 33 8.68 1.31 -7.64
C ARG A 33 9.43 1.47 -6.33
N SER A 34 9.60 2.72 -5.91
CA SER A 34 10.18 3.00 -4.61
C SER A 34 9.52 4.20 -3.97
N VAL A 35 9.36 4.13 -2.65
CA VAL A 35 8.92 5.24 -1.82
C VAL A 35 9.96 5.45 -0.71
N ARG A 36 10.30 6.71 -0.44
CA ARG A 36 11.15 7.10 0.68
C ARG A 36 10.42 8.10 1.55
N CYS A 37 10.26 7.81 2.83
CA CYS A 37 9.72 8.73 3.83
C CYS A 37 10.74 8.84 4.96
N GLY A 38 11.31 10.03 5.18
CA GLY A 38 12.37 10.22 6.17
C GLY A 38 13.60 9.32 5.93
N CYS A 39 13.93 8.50 6.92
CA CYS A 39 15.06 7.55 6.88
C CYS A 39 14.75 6.28 6.10
N ASP A 40 13.48 5.89 6.05
CA ASP A 40 13.10 4.61 5.51
C ASP A 40 12.83 4.72 4.01
N LYS A 41 13.36 3.73 3.29
CA LYS A 41 13.10 3.54 1.87
C LYS A 41 12.58 2.14 1.65
N TYR A 42 11.48 2.07 0.92
CA TYR A 42 10.89 0.83 0.48
C TYR A 42 10.96 0.74 -1.06
N THR A 43 11.35 -0.41 -1.57
CA THR A 43 11.50 -0.67 -3.01
C THR A 43 10.85 -2.00 -3.37
N GLN A 44 9.91 -1.95 -4.30
CA GLN A 44 9.32 -3.11 -4.95
C GLN A 44 9.99 -3.31 -6.30
N ILE A 45 10.60 -4.48 -6.48
CA ILE A 45 11.21 -4.91 -7.73
C ILE A 45 10.36 -6.02 -8.29
N VAL A 46 9.92 -5.85 -9.52
CA VAL A 46 8.98 -6.80 -10.13
C VAL A 46 9.79 -7.91 -10.78
N PRO A 47 9.54 -9.18 -10.43
CA PRO A 47 10.27 -10.31 -10.99
C PRO A 47 9.96 -10.40 -12.49
N ASN A 48 10.85 -9.85 -13.30
CA ASN A 48 10.83 -9.88 -14.76
C ASN A 48 12.27 -9.96 -15.27
N THR A 49 12.50 -10.73 -16.33
CA THR A 49 13.83 -10.97 -16.91
C THR A 49 14.55 -9.70 -17.41
N ASP A 50 13.84 -8.57 -17.51
CA ASP A 50 14.34 -7.30 -18.03
C ASP A 50 14.35 -6.14 -17.00
N SER A 51 14.14 -6.39 -15.70
CA SER A 51 14.20 -5.32 -14.69
C SER A 51 15.59 -4.65 -14.67
N THR A 52 15.64 -3.39 -15.11
CA THR A 52 16.91 -2.64 -15.07
C THR A 52 17.30 -2.26 -13.64
N THR A 53 16.33 -2.19 -12.72
CA THR A 53 16.55 -1.95 -11.29
C THR A 53 17.25 -3.15 -10.65
N GLU A 54 16.74 -4.37 -10.88
CA GLU A 54 17.39 -5.61 -10.44
C GLU A 54 18.81 -5.72 -11.02
N ALA A 55 18.95 -5.61 -12.34
CA ALA A 55 20.23 -5.80 -13.01
C ALA A 55 21.31 -4.79 -12.56
N LYS A 56 20.94 -3.51 -12.38
CA LYS A 56 21.87 -2.48 -11.90
C LYS A 56 22.12 -2.62 -10.41
N GLY A 57 21.07 -2.86 -9.61
CA GLY A 57 21.18 -3.00 -8.16
C GLY A 57 22.14 -4.12 -7.79
N PHE A 58 21.97 -5.30 -8.40
CA PHE A 58 22.85 -6.45 -8.19
C PHE A 58 24.32 -6.11 -8.51
N LYS A 59 24.57 -5.41 -9.63
CA LYS A 59 25.93 -4.99 -10.02
C LYS A 59 26.57 -4.03 -9.02
N HIS A 60 25.77 -3.24 -8.31
CA HIS A 60 26.20 -2.29 -7.29
C HIS A 60 26.16 -2.86 -5.86
N GLY A 61 25.86 -4.15 -5.69
CA GLY A 61 25.80 -4.79 -4.38
C GLY A 61 24.63 -4.32 -3.53
N LEU A 62 23.52 -3.90 -4.17
CA LEU A 62 22.25 -3.63 -3.52
C LEU A 62 21.45 -4.94 -3.42
N THR A 63 20.53 -5.03 -2.46
CA THR A 63 19.58 -6.13 -2.48
C THR A 63 18.58 -5.95 -3.62
N THR A 64 18.13 -7.06 -4.17
CA THR A 64 17.24 -7.09 -5.33
C THR A 64 16.09 -8.07 -5.13
N ASP A 65 15.67 -8.24 -3.89
CA ASP A 65 14.49 -9.04 -3.57
C ASP A 65 13.24 -8.34 -4.16
N GLU A 66 12.12 -9.06 -4.24
CA GLU A 66 10.87 -8.46 -4.75
C GLU A 66 10.40 -7.29 -3.87
N GLU A 67 10.67 -7.37 -2.57
CA GLU A 67 10.36 -6.34 -1.58
C GLU A 67 11.59 -6.04 -0.73
N ASN A 68 12.00 -4.78 -0.71
CA ASN A 68 13.14 -4.33 0.05
C ASN A 68 12.76 -3.16 0.93
N LEU A 69 13.06 -3.26 2.23
CA LEU A 69 13.01 -2.14 3.16
C LEU A 69 14.44 -1.82 3.60
N TYR A 70 14.75 -0.53 3.67
CA TYR A 70 16.07 -0.01 4.02
C TYR A 70 15.94 1.10 5.05
N ASP A 71 16.78 1.04 6.09
CA ASP A 71 17.06 2.19 6.95
C ASP A 71 18.27 2.94 6.39
N LEU A 72 18.01 4.09 5.76
CA LEU A 72 19.05 4.91 5.13
C LEU A 72 19.81 5.81 6.13
N CYS A 73 19.41 5.82 7.40
CA CYS A 73 20.03 6.60 8.45
C CYS A 73 20.95 5.77 9.34
N GLY A 74 20.88 4.44 9.26
CA GLY A 74 21.76 3.52 10.00
C GLY A 74 21.63 3.68 11.51
N ASP A 75 20.40 3.61 12.00
CA ASP A 75 19.98 3.87 13.39
C ASP A 75 20.16 5.34 13.86
N GLY A 76 20.54 6.26 12.96
CA GLY A 76 20.62 7.70 13.22
C GLY A 76 19.35 8.47 12.86
N GLU A 77 19.37 9.79 13.07
CA GLU A 77 18.25 10.70 12.70
C GLU A 77 18.46 11.39 11.35
N SER A 78 19.55 11.08 10.62
CA SER A 78 19.91 11.79 9.40
C SER A 78 20.43 10.85 8.33
N TYR A 79 20.04 11.15 7.08
CA TYR A 79 20.44 10.38 5.92
C TYR A 79 21.96 10.33 5.79
N VAL A 80 22.51 9.11 5.72
CA VAL A 80 23.95 8.92 5.63
C VAL A 80 24.39 9.09 4.18
N THR A 81 25.25 10.08 3.95
CA THR A 81 25.80 10.42 2.62
C THR A 81 27.29 10.10 2.47
N ALA A 82 27.88 9.44 3.47
CA ALA A 82 29.31 9.13 3.48
C ALA A 82 29.68 8.19 2.33
N ASP A 83 30.83 8.44 1.70
CA ASP A 83 31.34 7.57 0.63
C ASP A 83 31.63 6.17 1.18
N GLY A 84 31.13 5.14 0.50
CA GLY A 84 31.24 3.74 0.91
C GLY A 84 30.17 3.22 1.88
N SER A 85 29.24 4.05 2.37
CA SER A 85 28.05 3.53 3.08
C SER A 85 27.01 3.03 2.08
N ASN A 86 26.63 1.76 2.18
CA ASN A 86 25.59 1.17 1.33
C ASN A 86 24.50 0.53 2.20
N TYR A 87 23.64 1.37 2.77
CA TYR A 87 22.50 0.90 3.58
C TYR A 87 21.46 0.14 2.76
N GLU A 88 21.52 0.26 1.43
CA GLU A 88 20.69 -0.51 0.50
C GLU A 88 21.27 -1.90 0.16
N SER A 89 22.39 -2.30 0.79
CA SER A 89 22.92 -3.67 0.71
C SER A 89 22.26 -4.66 1.68
N SER A 90 21.38 -4.18 2.55
CA SER A 90 20.71 -4.98 3.57
C SER A 90 19.21 -4.76 3.55
N ASN A 91 18.47 -5.76 3.10
CA ASN A 91 17.02 -5.77 3.15
C ASN A 91 16.54 -6.13 4.57
N ILE A 92 15.83 -5.20 5.21
CA ILE A 92 15.28 -5.39 6.57
C ILE A 92 13.78 -5.72 6.59
N ALA A 93 13.13 -5.88 5.42
CA ALA A 93 11.68 -6.08 5.32
C ALA A 93 11.19 -7.32 6.08
N ALA A 94 11.90 -8.46 5.94
CA ALA A 94 11.55 -9.69 6.64
C ALA A 94 11.67 -9.59 8.17
N ARG A 95 12.54 -8.71 8.66
CA ARG A 95 12.75 -8.48 10.10
C ARG A 95 11.73 -7.51 10.68
N TYR A 96 11.28 -6.54 9.89
CA TYR A 96 10.34 -5.49 10.31
C TYR A 96 9.14 -5.37 9.35
N PRO A 97 8.30 -6.42 9.23
CA PRO A 97 7.17 -6.42 8.29
C PRO A 97 6.16 -5.29 8.59
N ASN A 98 5.95 -4.96 9.87
CA ASN A 98 5.07 -3.87 10.29
C ASN A 98 5.57 -2.48 9.86
N GLN A 99 6.85 -2.33 9.55
CA GLN A 99 7.39 -1.10 8.99
C GLN A 99 7.21 -1.05 7.46
N ALA A 100 7.21 -2.21 6.77
CA ALA A 100 7.03 -2.27 5.32
C ALA A 100 5.57 -2.04 4.88
N ILE A 101 4.60 -2.54 5.65
CA ILE A 101 3.16 -2.45 5.33
C ILE A 101 2.69 -1.00 5.06
N PRO A 102 3.05 0.01 5.89
CA PRO A 102 2.73 1.40 5.59
C PRO A 102 3.27 1.87 4.23
N PHE A 103 4.50 1.48 3.85
CA PHE A 103 5.06 1.87 2.55
C PHE A 103 4.32 1.22 1.38
N GLN A 104 3.91 -0.04 1.50
CA GLN A 104 3.07 -0.70 0.49
C GLN A 104 1.76 0.08 0.31
N THR A 105 1.08 0.38 1.42
CA THR A 105 -0.17 1.15 1.44
C THR A 105 0.00 2.53 0.80
N LEU A 106 1.08 3.25 1.13
CA LEU A 106 1.40 4.54 0.52
C LEU A 106 1.66 4.43 -0.99
N MET A 107 2.41 3.41 -1.41
CA MET A 107 2.73 3.18 -2.82
C MET A 107 1.46 2.95 -3.62
N GLU A 108 0.56 2.12 -3.12
CA GLU A 108 -0.67 1.78 -3.81
C GLU A 108 -1.66 2.95 -3.84
N CYS A 109 -1.77 3.71 -2.73
CA CYS A 109 -2.52 4.98 -2.75
C CYS A 109 -1.92 5.96 -3.77
N HIS A 110 -0.59 6.04 -3.88
CA HIS A 110 0.06 6.90 -4.87
C HIS A 110 -0.31 6.47 -6.29
N LEU A 111 -0.26 5.17 -6.60
CA LEU A 111 -0.64 4.61 -7.91
C LEU A 111 -2.11 4.84 -8.25
N GLU A 112 -3.02 4.67 -7.28
CA GLU A 112 -4.42 5.02 -7.46
C GLU A 112 -4.56 6.50 -7.83
N ARG A 113 -3.91 7.39 -7.08
CA ARG A 113 -4.02 8.83 -7.34
C ARG A 113 -3.35 9.29 -8.62
N THR A 114 -2.30 8.62 -9.09
CA THR A 114 -1.65 8.99 -10.35
C THR A 114 -2.23 8.27 -11.56
N SER A 115 -3.14 7.31 -11.35
CA SER A 115 -3.87 6.65 -12.43
C SER A 115 -4.76 7.64 -13.19
N PHE A 116 -4.74 7.54 -14.52
CA PHE A 116 -5.60 8.33 -15.40
C PHE A 116 -7.10 7.95 -15.28
N GLU A 117 -7.41 6.79 -14.69
CA GLU A 117 -8.78 6.30 -14.50
C GLU A 117 -9.45 6.86 -13.23
N THR A 118 -8.67 7.50 -12.35
CA THR A 118 -9.15 7.93 -11.04
C THR A 118 -9.99 9.19 -11.13
N ASN A 119 -11.06 9.24 -10.32
CA ASN A 119 -11.96 10.40 -10.24
C ASN A 119 -11.17 11.67 -9.89
N PRO A 120 -11.33 12.78 -10.64
CA PRO A 120 -10.62 14.02 -10.38
C PRO A 120 -10.72 14.59 -8.96
N GLU A 121 -11.82 14.31 -8.26
CA GLU A 121 -12.00 14.74 -6.86
C GLU A 121 -11.04 14.06 -5.88
N HIS A 122 -10.41 12.94 -6.27
CA HIS A 122 -9.45 12.20 -5.45
C HIS A 122 -7.99 12.59 -5.73
N PHE A 123 -7.69 13.35 -6.79
CA PHE A 123 -6.31 13.75 -7.11
C PHE A 123 -5.64 14.57 -5.99
N PHE A 124 -6.40 15.40 -5.28
CA PHE A 124 -5.85 16.35 -4.30
C PHE A 124 -5.81 15.81 -2.85
N LYS A 125 -6.38 14.63 -2.57
CA LYS A 125 -6.38 14.06 -1.22
C LYS A 125 -5.02 13.42 -0.93
N PRO A 126 -4.29 13.81 0.13
CA PRO A 126 -3.01 13.19 0.46
C PRO A 126 -3.17 11.69 0.75
N CYS A 127 -2.13 10.89 0.48
CA CYS A 127 -2.06 9.52 0.95
C CYS A 127 -1.74 9.57 2.44
N ILE A 128 -2.77 9.46 3.28
CA ILE A 128 -2.62 9.49 4.72
C ILE A 128 -2.44 8.05 5.19
N LEU A 129 -1.32 7.78 5.83
CA LEU A 129 -1.20 6.62 6.69
C LEU A 129 -1.99 6.92 7.96
N GLU A 130 -3.09 6.20 8.17
CA GLU A 130 -3.69 6.07 9.50
C GLU A 130 -2.65 5.34 10.36
N LEU A 131 -1.70 6.09 10.93
CA LEU A 131 -0.61 5.56 11.71
C LEU A 131 -1.20 4.90 12.97
N PHE A 132 -1.01 3.58 13.11
CA PHE A 132 -1.17 2.92 14.39
C PHE A 132 -0.34 3.68 15.44
N PRO A 133 -0.89 3.96 16.64
CA PRO A 133 -0.25 4.84 17.61
C PRO A 133 1.10 4.25 18.06
N THR A 134 2.20 4.90 17.66
CA THR A 134 3.55 4.56 18.09
C THR A 134 3.81 5.12 19.48
N ALA A 135 4.09 4.21 20.42
CA ALA A 135 4.34 4.53 21.81
C ALA A 135 5.61 5.38 22.00
N SER A 136 5.46 6.57 22.59
CA SER A 136 6.53 7.31 23.27
C SER A 136 5.97 7.97 24.55
N PRO A 137 6.68 7.97 25.68
CA PRO A 137 6.12 8.41 26.95
C PRO A 137 6.33 9.92 27.15
N ALA A 138 5.28 10.71 26.91
CA ALA A 138 5.15 12.09 27.40
C ALA A 138 3.69 12.34 27.85
N PRO A 139 3.43 13.26 28.80
CA PRO A 139 2.39 13.10 29.80
C PRO A 139 0.97 13.37 29.27
N SER A 140 0.16 12.31 29.39
CA SER A 140 -1.29 12.28 29.64
C SER A 140 -2.11 13.54 29.31
N VAL A 141 -2.52 13.66 28.05
CA VAL A 141 -3.91 14.00 27.75
C VAL A 141 -4.56 12.73 27.20
N SER A 142 -5.57 12.25 27.91
CA SER A 142 -6.32 11.02 27.63
C SER A 142 -6.99 11.08 26.26
N LEU A 143 -6.33 10.52 25.24
CA LEU A 143 -6.98 10.09 24.00
C LEU A 143 -7.40 8.64 24.16
N SER A 144 -8.72 8.43 24.18
CA SER A 144 -9.38 7.15 23.98
C SER A 144 -8.86 6.44 22.72
N PRO A 145 -8.86 5.10 22.67
CA PRO A 145 -8.28 4.34 21.56
C PRO A 145 -8.87 4.78 20.22
N THR A 146 -8.00 4.95 19.21
CA THR A 146 -8.36 5.22 17.82
C THR A 146 -8.96 3.97 17.19
N THR A 147 -10.14 3.59 17.65
CA THR A 147 -11.08 2.73 16.92
C THR A 147 -11.81 3.58 15.88
N CYS A 148 -12.26 2.97 14.78
CA CYS A 148 -13.15 3.64 13.82
C CYS A 148 -14.27 4.41 14.56
N PRO A 149 -14.75 5.54 14.00
CA PRO A 149 -15.91 6.24 14.53
C PRO A 149 -17.04 5.27 14.88
N SER A 150 -17.84 5.54 15.90
CA SER A 150 -18.88 4.60 16.38
C SER A 150 -19.94 4.23 15.33
N THR A 151 -19.97 4.95 14.20
CA THR A 151 -20.85 4.73 13.04
C THR A 151 -20.20 3.87 11.95
N GLU A 152 -18.91 3.56 12.09
CA GLU A 152 -18.09 2.85 11.12
C GLU A 152 -17.51 1.57 11.73
N ILE A 153 -17.29 0.59 10.87
CA ILE A 153 -16.76 -0.73 11.18
C ILE A 153 -15.36 -0.83 10.58
N GLU A 154 -14.39 -1.20 11.42
CA GLU A 154 -13.04 -1.52 10.96
C GLU A 154 -13.11 -2.73 10.04
N THR A 155 -12.67 -2.54 8.80
CA THR A 155 -12.74 -3.54 7.75
C THR A 155 -11.35 -3.83 7.23
N THR A 156 -10.94 -5.09 7.26
CA THR A 156 -9.66 -5.54 6.71
C THR A 156 -9.88 -6.38 5.47
N ILE A 157 -9.13 -6.11 4.40
CA ILE A 157 -9.09 -6.91 3.18
C ILE A 157 -7.68 -7.46 3.04
N GLU A 158 -7.58 -8.77 2.93
CA GLU A 158 -6.35 -9.49 2.72
C GLU A 158 -6.49 -10.29 1.42
N VAL A 159 -5.56 -10.11 0.50
CA VAL A 159 -5.54 -10.89 -0.74
C VAL A 159 -4.16 -11.46 -0.97
N LYS A 160 -4.07 -12.78 -0.96
CA LYS A 160 -2.87 -13.51 -1.36
C LYS A 160 -3.01 -13.96 -2.81
N THR A 161 -2.09 -13.56 -3.67
CA THR A 161 -2.02 -14.02 -5.05
C THR A 161 -1.24 -15.34 -5.15
N ASP A 162 -1.41 -16.06 -6.26
CA ASP A 162 -0.57 -17.21 -6.63
C ASP A 162 0.68 -16.77 -7.41
N ASN A 163 1.46 -17.74 -7.92
CA ASN A 163 2.65 -17.45 -8.73
C ASN A 163 2.33 -17.00 -10.17
N ARG A 164 1.06 -16.83 -10.55
CA ARG A 164 0.65 -16.47 -11.91
C ARG A 164 0.15 -15.06 -12.07
N ALA A 165 -0.42 -14.46 -11.03
CA ALA A 165 -0.82 -13.05 -10.95
C ALA A 165 0.16 -12.04 -11.59
N ILE A 166 0.15 -11.92 -12.91
CA ILE A 166 0.93 -10.90 -13.61
C ILE A 166 0.31 -9.53 -13.34
N GLN A 167 1.12 -8.48 -13.39
CA GLN A 167 0.59 -7.14 -13.20
C GLN A 167 -0.57 -6.85 -14.15
N HIS A 168 -1.68 -6.37 -13.57
CA HIS A 168 -2.97 -6.08 -14.20
C HIS A 168 -3.85 -7.27 -14.59
N GLU A 169 -3.44 -8.51 -14.30
CA GLU A 169 -4.33 -9.67 -14.40
C GLU A 169 -5.30 -9.69 -13.22
N ASN A 170 -4.74 -9.77 -12.02
CA ASN A 170 -5.48 -9.79 -10.78
C ASN A 170 -5.69 -8.36 -10.27
N LYS A 171 -6.95 -8.04 -10.01
CA LYS A 171 -7.37 -6.75 -9.48
C LYS A 171 -8.54 -6.93 -8.53
N TYR A 172 -8.72 -6.01 -7.61
CA TYR A 172 -9.97 -5.90 -6.88
C TYR A 172 -10.47 -4.47 -6.78
N PHE A 173 -11.77 -4.35 -6.54
CA PHE A 173 -12.48 -3.11 -6.29
C PHE A 173 -13.42 -3.35 -5.12
N LEU A 174 -13.41 -2.47 -4.13
CA LEU A 174 -14.47 -2.36 -3.14
C LEU A 174 -15.33 -1.16 -3.51
N SER A 175 -16.62 -1.39 -3.68
CA SER A 175 -17.58 -0.34 -3.98
C SER A 175 -18.70 -0.30 -2.94
N VAL A 176 -19.18 0.89 -2.63
CA VAL A 176 -20.49 1.06 -2.00
C VAL A 176 -21.57 0.90 -3.07
N VAL A 177 -22.61 0.15 -2.74
CA VAL A 177 -23.76 -0.13 -3.62
C VAL A 177 -24.87 0.86 -3.28
N ASP A 178 -25.27 1.67 -4.26
CA ASP A 178 -26.49 2.47 -4.17
C ASP A 178 -27.64 1.71 -4.83
N GLU A 179 -28.42 1.01 -4.00
CA GLU A 179 -29.58 0.22 -4.45
C GLU A 179 -30.70 1.10 -5.02
N ILE A 180 -30.77 2.38 -4.65
CA ILE A 180 -31.83 3.30 -5.09
C ILE A 180 -31.57 3.75 -6.53
N ASN A 181 -30.32 4.07 -6.85
CA ASN A 181 -29.92 4.58 -8.16
C ASN A 181 -29.29 3.51 -9.07
N GLY A 182 -29.05 2.30 -8.55
CA GLY A 182 -28.37 1.21 -9.29
C GLY A 182 -26.93 1.54 -9.65
N SER A 183 -26.28 2.40 -8.87
CA SER A 183 -24.92 2.90 -9.14
C SER A 183 -23.96 2.40 -8.07
N ASN A 184 -22.77 1.95 -8.47
CA ASN A 184 -21.72 1.56 -7.55
C ASN A 184 -20.62 2.62 -7.56
N SER A 185 -20.20 3.05 -6.38
CA SER A 185 -19.08 4.00 -6.23
C SER A 185 -17.88 3.28 -5.64
N ILE A 186 -16.75 3.31 -6.34
CA ILE A 186 -15.51 2.67 -5.89
C ILE A 186 -14.95 3.46 -4.69
N LEU A 187 -14.69 2.76 -3.59
CA LEU A 187 -14.10 3.30 -2.37
C LEU A 187 -12.60 3.07 -2.30
N LEU A 188 -12.15 1.87 -2.66
CA LEU A 188 -10.76 1.46 -2.69
C LEU A 188 -10.55 0.36 -3.73
N GLN A 189 -9.34 0.23 -4.24
CA GLN A 189 -9.03 -0.77 -5.25
C GLN A 189 -7.58 -1.29 -5.10
N ASN A 190 -7.26 -2.30 -5.89
CA ASN A 190 -5.89 -2.63 -6.21
C ASN A 190 -5.86 -3.12 -7.66
N THR A 191 -5.15 -2.39 -8.51
CA THR A 191 -5.11 -2.65 -9.95
C THR A 191 -3.76 -3.19 -10.43
N SER A 192 -2.83 -3.40 -9.50
CA SER A 192 -1.43 -3.78 -9.76
C SER A 192 -0.96 -4.72 -8.63
N MET A 193 -1.59 -5.89 -8.55
CA MET A 193 -1.24 -6.90 -7.57
C MET A 193 0.06 -7.61 -7.98
N LEU A 194 0.95 -7.77 -7.01
CA LEU A 194 2.19 -8.55 -7.11
C LEU A 194 1.88 -10.06 -7.08
N ASN A 195 2.75 -10.84 -7.70
CA ASN A 195 2.75 -12.30 -7.68
C ASN A 195 3.11 -12.86 -6.30
N ASN A 196 2.50 -13.99 -5.92
CA ASN A 196 2.79 -14.75 -4.70
C ASN A 196 2.89 -13.89 -3.44
N HIS A 197 2.07 -12.86 -3.36
CA HIS A 197 2.20 -11.80 -2.36
C HIS A 197 0.87 -11.58 -1.65
N VAL A 198 0.95 -11.18 -0.37
CA VAL A 198 -0.22 -10.86 0.44
C VAL A 198 -0.43 -9.35 0.49
N HIS A 199 -1.43 -8.87 -0.24
CA HIS A 199 -1.88 -7.49 -0.26
C HIS A 199 -2.85 -7.25 0.90
N TYR A 200 -2.58 -6.24 1.71
CA TYR A 200 -3.43 -5.88 2.85
C TYR A 200 -4.01 -4.47 2.71
N ARG A 201 -5.28 -4.31 3.09
CA ARG A 201 -5.94 -3.01 3.29
C ARG A 201 -6.75 -3.00 4.56
N THR A 202 -6.80 -1.84 5.18
CA THR A 202 -7.72 -1.53 6.27
C THR A 202 -8.48 -0.26 5.93
N ALA A 203 -9.78 -0.22 6.21
CA ALA A 203 -10.63 0.96 6.04
C ALA A 203 -11.73 0.98 7.10
N CYS A 204 -12.16 2.17 7.50
CA CYS A 204 -13.39 2.34 8.27
C CYS A 204 -14.56 2.51 7.30
N LEU A 205 -15.55 1.61 7.38
CA LEU A 205 -16.70 1.56 6.48
C LEU A 205 -18.00 1.81 7.26
N ASP A 206 -18.93 2.58 6.70
CA ASP A 206 -20.25 2.84 7.32
C ASP A 206 -20.99 1.53 7.61
N ALA A 207 -21.41 1.35 8.87
CA ALA A 207 -22.10 0.16 9.33
C ALA A 207 -23.44 -0.10 8.62
N ASN A 208 -24.06 0.93 8.04
CA ASN A 208 -25.39 0.86 7.44
C ASN A 208 -25.37 0.83 5.91
N ALA A 209 -24.20 0.76 5.29
CA ALA A 209 -24.06 0.70 3.84
C ALA A 209 -23.95 -0.74 3.32
N CYS A 210 -24.35 -0.95 2.06
CA CYS A 210 -24.09 -2.18 1.33
C CYS A 210 -22.78 -2.04 0.53
N TYR A 211 -21.96 -3.08 0.58
CA TYR A 211 -20.69 -3.13 -0.12
C TYR A 211 -20.63 -4.29 -1.09
N ASN A 212 -19.86 -4.11 -2.16
CA ASN A 212 -19.51 -5.15 -3.12
C ASN A 212 -18.00 -5.17 -3.30
N PHE A 213 -17.36 -6.21 -2.80
CA PHE A 213 -15.99 -6.55 -3.16
C PHE A 213 -15.99 -7.36 -4.44
N THR A 214 -15.40 -6.81 -5.48
CA THR A 214 -15.24 -7.45 -6.78
C THR A 214 -13.77 -7.80 -6.99
N PHE A 215 -13.47 -9.09 -7.06
CA PHE A 215 -12.16 -9.58 -7.48
C PHE A 215 -12.22 -9.96 -8.95
N THR A 216 -11.20 -9.64 -9.74
CA THR A 216 -11.12 -9.98 -11.17
C THR A 216 -9.80 -10.64 -11.49
N ASP A 217 -9.88 -11.72 -12.25
CA ASP A 217 -8.74 -12.36 -12.90
C ASP A 217 -8.98 -12.32 -14.42
N LYS A 218 -8.06 -11.71 -15.16
CA LYS A 218 -8.20 -11.56 -16.60
C LYS A 218 -8.09 -12.88 -17.37
N LYS A 219 -7.36 -13.88 -16.86
CA LYS A 219 -7.16 -15.15 -17.56
C LYS A 219 -8.22 -16.18 -17.22
N GLY A 220 -8.88 -16.04 -16.09
CA GLY A 220 -9.95 -16.90 -15.62
C GLY A 220 -9.44 -18.22 -15.04
N ASP A 221 -8.16 -18.31 -14.72
CA ASP A 221 -7.52 -19.44 -14.05
C ASP A 221 -7.43 -19.28 -12.53
N GLY A 222 -7.98 -18.19 -12.00
CA GLY A 222 -8.12 -17.97 -10.56
C GLY A 222 -6.82 -17.51 -9.90
N ILE A 223 -6.77 -17.63 -8.58
CA ILE A 223 -5.58 -17.37 -7.76
C ILE A 223 -5.21 -18.56 -6.87
N CYS A 224 -5.74 -19.75 -7.17
CA CYS A 224 -5.52 -21.00 -6.44
C CYS A 224 -5.68 -22.16 -7.43
N CYS A 225 -5.09 -23.36 -7.29
CA CYS A 225 -4.36 -23.95 -6.17
C CYS A 225 -3.13 -24.75 -6.62
N ASP A 226 -3.02 -25.03 -7.92
CA ASP A 226 -1.94 -25.83 -8.50
C ASP A 226 -0.60 -25.07 -8.54
N LEU A 227 -0.65 -23.74 -8.50
CA LEU A 227 0.51 -22.86 -8.69
C LEU A 227 0.67 -21.82 -7.59
N GLY A 228 0.00 -22.03 -6.47
CA GLY A 228 0.04 -21.15 -5.31
C GLY A 228 -1.26 -21.25 -4.53
N GLU A 229 -1.14 -21.08 -3.22
CA GLU A 229 -2.26 -21.09 -2.29
C GLU A 229 -2.73 -19.64 -2.08
N GLY A 230 -3.28 -19.03 -3.13
CA GLY A 230 -3.86 -17.70 -3.06
C GLY A 230 -5.32 -17.72 -2.61
N TYR A 231 -5.79 -16.57 -2.14
CA TYR A 231 -7.12 -16.35 -1.60
C TYR A 231 -7.40 -14.86 -1.46
N TYR A 232 -8.67 -14.50 -1.26
CA TYR A 232 -9.03 -13.23 -0.65
C TYR A 232 -9.89 -13.45 0.60
N LYS A 233 -9.76 -12.54 1.56
CA LYS A 233 -10.47 -12.54 2.84
C LYS A 233 -10.83 -11.11 3.22
N ILE A 234 -12.05 -10.90 3.67
CA ILE A 234 -12.60 -9.62 4.11
C ILE A 234 -13.14 -9.85 5.52
N ASN A 235 -12.65 -9.07 6.48
CA ASN A 235 -13.25 -9.01 7.81
C ASN A 235 -13.97 -7.68 7.93
N PHE A 236 -15.28 -7.72 8.18
CA PHE A 236 -16.12 -6.56 8.43
C PHE A 236 -16.63 -6.64 9.87
N GLY A 237 -15.89 -6.06 10.82
CA GLY A 237 -16.13 -6.29 12.24
C GLY A 237 -15.88 -7.75 12.60
N ASP A 238 -16.91 -8.43 13.13
CA ASP A 238 -16.83 -9.85 13.52
C ASP A 238 -17.20 -10.82 12.37
N GLU A 239 -17.60 -10.31 11.21
CA GLU A 239 -17.99 -11.12 10.05
C GLU A 239 -16.81 -11.31 9.10
N GLU A 240 -16.55 -12.57 8.71
CA GLU A 240 -15.49 -12.94 7.76
C GLU A 240 -16.11 -13.48 6.46
N PHE A 241 -15.58 -13.00 5.33
CA PHE A 241 -15.92 -13.45 3.99
C PHE A 241 -14.62 -13.84 3.27
N SER A 242 -14.50 -15.10 2.84
CA SER A 242 -13.28 -15.60 2.20
C SER A 242 -13.58 -16.42 0.95
N SER A 243 -12.67 -16.41 -0.01
CA SER A 243 -12.68 -17.29 -1.18
C SER A 243 -11.27 -17.63 -1.62
N LEU A 244 -11.06 -18.87 -2.07
CA LEU A 244 -9.84 -19.28 -2.76
C LEU A 244 -9.81 -18.80 -4.21
N PHE A 245 -10.99 -18.55 -4.79
CA PHE A 245 -11.16 -18.14 -6.20
C PHE A 245 -10.34 -19.02 -7.15
N GLU A 246 -10.69 -20.32 -7.18
CA GLU A 246 -9.99 -21.38 -7.91
C GLU A 246 -10.06 -21.22 -9.43
N ASP A 247 -11.13 -20.59 -9.94
CA ASP A 247 -11.29 -20.28 -11.35
C ASP A 247 -12.23 -19.09 -11.57
N GLY A 248 -12.27 -18.63 -12.83
CA GLY A 248 -13.25 -17.65 -13.30
C GLY A 248 -12.69 -16.24 -13.42
N TYR A 249 -13.37 -15.42 -14.22
CA TYR A 249 -12.87 -14.08 -14.56
C TYR A 249 -13.17 -13.01 -13.50
N LYS A 250 -14.14 -13.29 -12.64
CA LYS A 250 -14.67 -12.32 -11.68
C LYS A 250 -15.40 -13.02 -10.54
N SER A 251 -15.18 -12.54 -9.33
CA SER A 251 -15.96 -12.88 -8.14
C SER A 251 -16.58 -11.64 -7.54
N HIS A 252 -17.78 -11.81 -6.97
CA HIS A 252 -18.49 -10.78 -6.21
C HIS A 252 -18.74 -11.27 -4.79
N THR A 253 -18.45 -10.43 -3.81
CA THR A 253 -18.75 -10.68 -2.40
C THR A 253 -19.47 -9.46 -1.85
N TYR A 254 -20.76 -9.63 -1.58
CA TYR A 254 -21.61 -8.58 -1.01
C TYR A 254 -21.63 -8.73 0.51
N PHE A 255 -21.46 -7.62 1.22
CA PHE A 255 -21.44 -7.58 2.68
C PHE A 255 -21.92 -6.22 3.20
N GLY A 256 -22.19 -6.14 4.51
CA GLY A 256 -22.86 -4.99 5.12
C GLY A 256 -24.39 -5.08 4.98
N SER A 257 -25.05 -3.92 4.95
CA SER A 257 -26.51 -3.83 4.91
C SER A 257 -27.07 -3.87 3.49
N CYS A 258 -26.94 -5.01 2.81
CA CYS A 258 -27.48 -5.25 1.47
C CYS A 258 -28.91 -5.83 1.55
N SER A 259 -29.89 -5.22 0.84
CA SER A 259 -31.31 -5.58 0.93
C SER A 259 -31.98 -6.06 -0.36
#